data_AF-A0A0H2RJ60-F1
#
_entry.id   AF-A0A0H2RJ60-F1
#
_cell.length_a   1.000
_cell.length_b   1.000
_cell.length_c   1.000
_cell.angle_alpha   90.00
_cell.angle_beta   90.00
_cell.angle_gamma   90.00
#
_symmetry.space_group_name_H-M   'P 1'
#
loop_
_entity.id
_entity.type
_entity.pdbx_description
1 polymer ?
#
loop_
_entity_poly.entity_id
_entity_poly.type
_entity_poly.pdbx_seq_one_letter_code
_entity_poly.pdbx_strand_id
1 'polypeptide(L)'
;MEHQTGSRNGEGNRYKRLSPNPRSQEYKIGKSMTEHARERFHYLCASIQGKFILIDHIPPKIDNGQFFDRQGLDFSPYKDYKLQPILGIKLFPRTDGTVHPDELKMYHEQFANSWRHSEGGILHNMNDKREFYNCILNYHSLETTTGNAEWDAFFEKLKESGYDKSLVPCAHFGTLTGCMDIDCPFLHDEEMFRERRNKILASRRKALFEPTPKQRFQHMQKTYKSKKKPSRNESALVATLDDLDGDDGDETDDEETKIKVPRVRHFCANMECMKPWLRKQNDVAVLQKCARCQWTFYCSVRSCLDFGLLSVTSRTELSIDCLPETRLASSQVGLRTSGGDHCE
;
A
#
# COMPACT_ATOMS: atom_id res chain seq x y z
N MET A 1 -33.40 21.05 -20.79
CA MET A 1 -32.13 20.80 -20.10
C MET A 1 -32.40 20.88 -18.61
N GLU A 2 -32.75 19.74 -18.00
CA GLU A 2 -33.02 19.68 -16.56
C GLU A 2 -31.68 19.58 -15.83
N HIS A 3 -31.36 20.62 -15.06
CA HIS A 3 -30.29 20.56 -14.07
C HIS A 3 -30.71 19.57 -12.99
N GLN A 4 -30.24 18.34 -13.07
CA GLN A 4 -30.34 17.38 -11.98
C GLN A 4 -29.58 17.95 -10.76
N THR A 5 -30.32 18.52 -9.82
CA THR A 5 -29.87 18.76 -8.43
C THR A 5 -29.88 17.42 -7.69
N GLY A 6 -28.99 16.52 -8.14
CA GLY A 6 -28.82 15.21 -7.56
C GLY A 6 -28.33 15.31 -6.12
N SER A 7 -29.14 14.76 -5.21
CA SER A 7 -28.81 14.50 -3.80
C SER A 7 -27.36 14.01 -3.67
N ARG A 8 -26.55 14.78 -2.91
CA ARG A 8 -25.13 14.50 -2.60
C ARG A 8 -25.03 13.28 -1.67
N ASN A 9 -25.33 12.09 -2.19
CA ASN A 9 -24.94 10.84 -1.55
C ASN A 9 -23.41 10.73 -1.64
N GLY A 10 -22.75 10.78 -0.47
CA GLY A 10 -21.31 10.98 -0.32
C GLY A 10 -20.43 9.81 -0.73
N GLU A 11 -20.59 9.24 -1.94
CA GLU A 11 -19.64 8.26 -2.49
C GLU A 11 -18.50 8.93 -3.30
N GLY A 12 -18.51 10.26 -3.44
CA GLY A 12 -17.60 10.97 -4.34
C GLY A 12 -17.90 10.66 -5.82
N ASN A 13 -17.03 11.08 -6.73
CA ASN A 13 -17.14 10.75 -8.16
C ASN A 13 -16.60 9.36 -8.51
N ARG A 14 -16.37 8.53 -7.48
CA ARG A 14 -15.84 7.17 -7.62
C ARG A 14 -16.84 6.29 -8.38
N TYR A 15 -16.32 5.41 -9.24
CA TYR A 15 -17.11 4.53 -10.12
C TYR A 15 -18.02 5.23 -11.12
N LYS A 16 -17.82 6.53 -11.36
CA LYS A 16 -18.54 7.27 -12.39
C LYS A 16 -17.63 7.52 -13.57
N ARG A 17 -18.18 7.34 -14.77
CA ARG A 17 -17.64 7.97 -15.97
C ARG A 17 -18.11 9.41 -15.98
N LEU A 18 -17.19 10.35 -15.92
CA LEU A 18 -17.52 11.76 -16.08
C LEU A 18 -17.31 12.13 -17.55
N SER A 19 -18.16 13.03 -18.05
CA SER A 19 -18.00 13.65 -19.36
C SER A 19 -17.88 15.16 -19.17
N PRO A 20 -16.72 15.66 -18.73
CA PRO A 20 -16.53 17.09 -18.54
C PRO A 20 -16.69 17.84 -19.86
N ASN A 21 -16.99 19.14 -19.78
CA ASN A 21 -17.09 19.99 -20.97
C ASN A 21 -15.75 19.96 -21.74
N PRO A 22 -15.73 19.74 -23.07
CA PRO A 22 -14.50 19.65 -23.86
C PRO A 22 -13.55 20.85 -23.73
N ARG A 23 -14.04 22.02 -23.31
CA ARG A 23 -13.23 23.23 -23.08
C ARG A 23 -12.69 23.35 -21.66
N SER A 24 -13.12 22.50 -20.73
CA SER A 24 -12.77 22.59 -19.32
C SER A 24 -11.39 21.98 -19.01
N GLN A 25 -10.84 22.33 -17.85
CA GLN A 25 -9.57 21.76 -17.38
C GLN A 25 -9.71 20.27 -17.05
N GLU A 26 -10.85 19.86 -16.51
CA GLU A 26 -11.18 18.48 -16.16
C GLU A 26 -11.19 17.58 -17.40
N TYR A 27 -11.69 18.08 -18.54
CA TYR A 27 -11.62 17.31 -19.80
C TYR A 27 -10.17 17.07 -20.23
N LYS A 28 -9.30 18.08 -20.13
CA LYS A 28 -7.87 17.96 -20.43
C LYS A 28 -7.18 16.96 -19.49
N ILE A 29 -7.52 17.03 -18.20
CA ILE A 29 -7.04 16.06 -17.19
C ILE A 29 -7.52 14.64 -17.55
N GLY A 30 -8.80 14.46 -17.87
CA GLY A 30 -9.36 13.17 -18.25
C GLY A 30 -8.70 12.56 -19.48
N LYS A 31 -8.49 13.35 -20.54
CA LYS A 31 -7.76 12.90 -21.73
C LYS A 31 -6.30 12.56 -21.43
N SER A 32 -5.63 13.34 -20.57
CA SER A 32 -4.27 13.04 -20.12
C SER A 32 -4.20 11.74 -19.31
N MET A 33 -5.18 11.47 -18.43
CA MET A 33 -5.28 10.22 -17.68
C MET A 33 -5.47 9.02 -18.60
N THR A 34 -6.34 9.13 -19.62
CA THR A 34 -6.53 8.07 -20.62
C THR A 34 -5.29 7.83 -21.46
N GLU A 35 -4.58 8.88 -21.88
CA GLU A 35 -3.32 8.72 -22.62
C GLU A 35 -2.24 8.04 -21.77
N HIS A 36 -2.15 8.42 -20.50
CA HIS A 36 -1.23 7.77 -19.56
C HIS A 36 -1.56 6.29 -19.33
N ALA A 37 -2.85 5.95 -19.21
CA ALA A 37 -3.29 4.56 -19.13
C ALA A 37 -3.01 3.80 -20.44
N ARG A 38 -3.10 4.46 -21.59
CA ARG A 38 -2.75 3.91 -22.91
C ARG A 38 -1.27 3.60 -23.05
N GLU A 39 -0.40 4.52 -22.64
CA GLU A 39 1.06 4.29 -22.63
C GLU A 39 1.39 3.06 -21.77
N ARG A 40 0.83 2.98 -20.55
CA ARG A 40 1.01 1.83 -19.65
C ARG A 40 0.48 0.53 -20.24
N PHE A 41 -0.66 0.57 -20.90
CA PHE A 41 -1.19 -0.59 -21.61
C PHE A 41 -0.23 -1.07 -22.69
N HIS A 42 0.43 -0.17 -23.42
CA HIS A 42 1.43 -0.57 -24.40
C HIS A 42 2.69 -1.17 -23.76
N TYR A 43 3.17 -0.63 -22.63
CA TYR A 43 4.21 -1.31 -21.86
C TYR A 43 3.75 -2.71 -21.41
N LEU A 44 2.50 -2.87 -20.96
CA LEU A 44 1.95 -4.17 -20.54
C LEU A 44 1.97 -5.16 -21.70
N CYS A 45 1.48 -4.75 -22.87
CA CYS A 45 1.51 -5.56 -24.08
C CYS A 45 2.94 -5.94 -24.47
N ALA A 46 3.86 -4.98 -24.51
CA ALA A 46 5.25 -5.21 -24.85
C ALA A 46 5.92 -6.18 -23.86
N SER A 47 5.64 -6.03 -22.57
CA SER A 47 6.07 -6.94 -21.50
C SER A 47 5.52 -8.34 -21.68
N ILE A 48 4.22 -8.53 -21.89
CA ILE A 48 3.62 -9.86 -22.09
C ILE A 48 4.15 -10.54 -23.35
N GLN A 49 4.43 -9.75 -24.41
CA GLN A 49 4.98 -10.24 -25.67
C GLN A 49 6.47 -10.58 -25.62
N GLY A 50 7.18 -10.26 -24.53
CA GLY A 50 8.63 -10.40 -24.47
C GLY A 50 9.36 -9.44 -25.43
N LYS A 51 8.73 -8.35 -25.85
CA LYS A 51 9.29 -7.37 -26.80
C LYS A 51 10.09 -6.29 -26.05
N PHE A 52 11.10 -6.74 -25.31
CA PHE A 52 12.04 -5.87 -24.60
C PHE A 52 13.44 -6.48 -24.58
N ILE A 53 14.44 -5.63 -24.35
CA ILE A 53 15.85 -6.01 -24.20
C ILE A 53 16.30 -5.56 -22.82
N LEU A 54 16.99 -6.45 -22.09
CA LEU A 54 17.58 -6.12 -20.80
C LEU A 54 18.81 -5.23 -21.02
N ILE A 55 18.87 -4.11 -20.30
CA ILE A 55 20.04 -3.22 -20.26
C ILE A 55 20.75 -3.51 -18.93
N ASP A 56 21.88 -4.20 -18.98
CA ASP A 56 22.56 -4.66 -17.75
C ASP A 56 23.40 -3.61 -17.05
N HIS A 57 23.89 -2.61 -17.80
CA HIS A 57 24.84 -1.63 -17.29
C HIS A 57 24.38 -0.20 -17.55
N ILE A 58 23.55 0.33 -16.64
CA ILE A 58 23.26 1.76 -16.58
C ILE A 58 24.17 2.37 -15.51
N PRO A 59 25.10 3.25 -15.91
CA PRO A 59 26.09 3.79 -15.00
C PRO A 59 25.44 4.56 -13.84
N PRO A 60 26.09 4.58 -12.67
CA PRO A 60 25.58 5.25 -11.48
C PRO A 60 25.46 6.76 -11.74
N LYS A 61 24.33 7.33 -11.33
CA LYS A 61 24.07 8.77 -11.35
C LYS A 61 24.26 9.33 -9.95
N ILE A 62 25.51 9.69 -9.64
CA ILE A 62 25.94 10.14 -8.29
C ILE A 62 25.17 11.41 -7.88
N ASP A 63 24.88 12.29 -8.84
CA ASP A 63 24.05 13.50 -8.68
C ASP A 63 22.65 13.21 -8.13
N ASN A 64 22.10 12.03 -8.40
CA ASN A 64 20.80 11.57 -7.93
C ASN A 64 20.86 10.56 -6.78
N GLY A 65 22.03 10.40 -6.12
CA GLY A 65 22.22 9.46 -5.02
C GLY A 65 22.21 7.99 -5.44
N GLN A 66 22.39 7.70 -6.73
CA GLN A 66 22.51 6.33 -7.24
C GLN A 66 23.99 5.93 -7.26
N PHE A 67 24.42 5.16 -6.26
CA PHE A 67 25.82 4.74 -6.10
C PHE A 67 26.20 3.45 -6.83
N PHE A 68 25.19 2.66 -7.24
CA PHE A 68 25.40 1.36 -7.86
C PHE A 68 24.85 1.35 -9.28
N ASP A 69 25.45 0.51 -10.12
CA ASP A 69 24.90 0.16 -11.42
C ASP A 69 23.43 -0.26 -11.28
N ARG A 70 22.65 0.16 -12.26
CA ARG A 70 21.24 -0.22 -12.38
C ARG A 70 21.02 -0.89 -13.71
N GLN A 71 19.89 -1.56 -13.79
CA GLN A 71 19.43 -2.18 -15.02
C GLN A 71 18.26 -1.41 -15.60
N GLY A 72 17.87 -1.80 -16.80
CA GLY A 72 16.73 -1.23 -17.49
C GLY A 72 16.13 -2.18 -18.50
N LEU A 73 15.03 -1.75 -19.10
CA LEU A 73 14.34 -2.44 -20.17
C LEU A 73 14.20 -1.49 -21.36
N ASP A 74 14.79 -1.86 -22.49
CA ASP A 74 14.54 -1.20 -23.77
C ASP A 74 13.37 -1.87 -24.48
N PHE A 75 12.32 -1.12 -24.78
CA PHE A 75 11.14 -1.59 -25.49
C PHE A 75 11.19 -1.30 -27.00
N SER A 76 12.36 -0.96 -27.55
CA SER A 76 12.55 -0.73 -28.99
C SER A 76 12.09 -1.87 -29.93
N PRO A 77 12.04 -3.17 -29.53
CA PRO A 77 11.43 -4.22 -30.35
C PRO A 77 9.90 -4.07 -30.51
N TYR A 78 9.22 -3.38 -29.59
CA TYR A 78 7.79 -3.13 -29.67
C TYR A 78 7.49 -1.99 -30.66
N LYS A 79 6.65 -2.28 -31.69
CA LYS A 79 6.41 -1.36 -32.83
C LYS A 79 5.04 -0.68 -32.82
N ASP A 80 4.07 -1.22 -32.10
CA ASP A 80 2.69 -0.71 -32.12
C ASP A 80 2.57 0.67 -31.43
N TYR A 81 3.50 0.99 -30.53
CA TYR A 81 3.57 2.27 -29.84
C TYR A 81 5.02 2.61 -29.49
N LYS A 82 5.39 3.89 -29.59
CA LYS A 82 6.74 4.35 -29.25
C LYS A 82 6.90 4.44 -27.73
N LEU A 83 7.50 3.41 -27.14
CA LEU A 83 7.79 3.36 -25.72
C LEU A 83 9.17 3.93 -25.42
N GLN A 84 9.32 4.55 -24.24
CA GLN A 84 10.61 4.99 -23.73
C GLN A 84 11.27 3.82 -22.99
N PRO A 85 12.61 3.73 -23.00
CA PRO A 85 13.29 2.74 -22.19
C PRO A 85 13.06 3.03 -20.71
N ILE A 86 12.89 1.99 -19.92
CA ILE A 86 12.78 2.09 -18.47
C ILE A 86 14.16 1.90 -17.88
N LEU A 87 14.71 2.95 -17.31
CA LEU A 87 16.07 3.00 -16.80
C LEU A 87 16.09 3.08 -15.26
N GLY A 88 17.20 2.68 -14.66
CA GLY A 88 17.46 2.91 -13.24
C GLY A 88 16.75 1.94 -12.29
N ILE A 89 16.30 0.78 -12.77
CA ILE A 89 15.59 -0.22 -11.97
C ILE A 89 16.56 -1.29 -11.44
N LYS A 90 16.26 -1.83 -10.26
CA LYS A 90 17.07 -2.89 -9.64
C LYS A 90 16.40 -4.22 -9.94
N LEU A 91 16.83 -4.89 -11.00
CA LEU A 91 16.33 -6.22 -11.36
C LEU A 91 17.22 -7.28 -10.68
N PHE A 92 16.63 -8.42 -10.35
CA PHE A 92 17.36 -9.52 -9.71
C PHE A 92 17.03 -10.89 -10.32
N PRO A 93 17.02 -11.05 -11.65
CA PRO A 93 16.96 -12.38 -12.21
C PRO A 93 18.21 -13.16 -11.79
N ARG A 94 18.03 -14.43 -11.47
CA ARG A 94 19.11 -15.41 -11.39
C ARG A 94 19.72 -15.61 -12.78
N THR A 95 20.80 -16.36 -12.85
CA THR A 95 21.50 -16.65 -14.11
C THR A 95 20.63 -17.35 -15.16
N ASP A 96 19.60 -18.07 -14.72
CA ASP A 96 18.59 -18.73 -15.57
C ASP A 96 17.39 -17.82 -15.92
N GLY A 97 17.42 -16.55 -15.51
CA GLY A 97 16.35 -15.59 -15.70
C GLY A 97 15.22 -15.67 -14.66
N THR A 98 15.22 -16.67 -13.78
CA THR A 98 14.18 -16.85 -12.76
C THR A 98 14.35 -15.88 -11.59
N VAL A 99 13.28 -15.60 -10.86
CA VAL A 99 13.30 -14.83 -9.61
C VAL A 99 12.98 -15.75 -8.45
N HIS A 100 13.59 -15.52 -7.28
CA HIS A 100 13.35 -16.37 -6.12
C HIS A 100 11.86 -16.37 -5.74
N PRO A 101 11.21 -17.53 -5.49
CA PRO A 101 9.78 -17.59 -5.14
C PRO A 101 9.37 -16.69 -3.96
N ASP A 102 10.18 -16.64 -2.91
CA ASP A 102 9.95 -15.73 -1.77
C ASP A 102 9.97 -14.24 -2.15
N GLU A 103 10.79 -13.83 -3.12
CA GLU A 103 10.80 -12.45 -3.61
C GLU A 103 9.55 -12.16 -4.43
N LEU A 104 9.13 -13.08 -5.30
CA LEU A 104 7.86 -12.96 -6.04
C LEU A 104 6.67 -12.84 -5.07
N LYS A 105 6.65 -13.67 -4.03
CA LYS A 105 5.64 -13.60 -2.97
C LYS A 105 5.63 -12.23 -2.30
N MET A 106 6.79 -11.72 -1.91
CA MET A 106 6.92 -10.39 -1.31
C MET A 106 6.41 -9.28 -2.24
N TYR A 107 6.70 -9.35 -3.55
CA TYR A 107 6.21 -8.38 -4.54
C TYR A 107 4.68 -8.42 -4.65
N HIS A 108 4.09 -9.61 -4.75
CA HIS A 108 2.63 -9.76 -4.80
C HIS A 108 1.95 -9.33 -3.50
N GLU A 109 2.56 -9.60 -2.34
CA GLU A 109 2.09 -9.08 -1.06
C GLU A 109 2.14 -7.56 -1.00
N GLN A 110 3.19 -6.92 -1.55
CA GLN A 110 3.27 -5.46 -1.65
C GLN A 110 2.12 -4.88 -2.48
N PHE A 111 1.81 -5.48 -3.64
CA PHE A 111 0.67 -5.07 -4.46
C PHE A 111 -0.67 -5.29 -3.75
N ALA A 112 -0.84 -6.44 -3.08
CA ALA A 112 -2.07 -6.77 -2.38
C ALA A 112 -2.32 -5.87 -1.16
N ASN A 113 -1.26 -5.48 -0.45
CA ASN A 113 -1.35 -4.67 0.77
C ASN A 113 -1.52 -3.17 0.48
N SER A 114 -1.24 -2.73 -0.74
CA SER A 114 -1.43 -1.34 -1.13
C SER A 114 -2.78 -1.12 -1.82
N TRP A 115 -3.54 -0.21 -1.23
CA TRP A 115 -4.84 0.19 -1.74
C TRP A 115 -4.75 0.85 -3.12
N ARG A 116 -3.63 1.50 -3.46
CA ARG A 116 -3.45 2.17 -4.74
C ARG A 116 -3.39 1.16 -5.88
N HIS A 117 -2.68 0.05 -5.65
CA HIS A 117 -2.59 -1.09 -6.58
C HIS A 117 -3.92 -1.81 -6.70
N SER A 118 -4.61 -2.03 -5.59
CA SER A 118 -5.93 -2.68 -5.63
C SER A 118 -6.99 -1.84 -6.36
N GLU A 119 -6.98 -0.51 -6.20
CA GLU A 119 -7.91 0.41 -6.89
C GLU A 119 -7.52 0.73 -8.34
N GLY A 120 -6.21 0.77 -8.65
CA GLY A 120 -5.71 1.07 -9.98
C GLY A 120 -5.40 -0.16 -10.84
N GLY A 121 -5.48 -1.36 -10.27
CA GLY A 121 -5.25 -2.62 -10.95
C GLY A 121 -3.85 -2.74 -11.57
N ILE A 122 -3.72 -3.63 -12.54
CA ILE A 122 -2.43 -3.98 -13.13
C ILE A 122 -1.73 -2.79 -13.80
N LEU A 123 -2.49 -1.89 -14.44
CA LEU A 123 -1.94 -0.68 -15.04
C LEU A 123 -1.36 0.29 -13.99
N HIS A 124 -1.81 0.24 -12.75
CA HIS A 124 -1.19 0.98 -11.67
C HIS A 124 0.06 0.28 -11.13
N ASN A 125 0.07 -1.05 -11.05
CA ASN A 125 1.21 -1.85 -10.58
C ASN A 125 2.48 -1.60 -11.41
N MET A 126 2.33 -1.27 -12.69
CA MET A 126 3.45 -0.90 -13.56
C MET A 126 4.23 0.34 -13.12
N ASN A 127 3.65 1.21 -12.27
CA ASN A 127 4.40 2.32 -11.68
C ASN A 127 5.50 1.84 -10.73
N ASP A 128 5.27 0.71 -10.06
CA ASP A 128 6.23 0.08 -9.18
C ASP A 128 7.15 -0.78 -10.04
N LYS A 129 7.94 -0.07 -10.86
CA LYS A 129 8.71 -0.62 -11.96
C LYS A 129 9.52 -1.84 -11.52
N ARG A 130 10.18 -1.77 -10.36
CA ARG A 130 11.03 -2.87 -9.88
C ARG A 130 10.25 -4.16 -9.67
N GLU A 131 9.24 -4.13 -8.82
CA GLU A 131 8.47 -5.30 -8.40
C GLU A 131 7.74 -5.90 -9.61
N PHE A 132 7.10 -5.05 -10.41
CA PHE A 132 6.35 -5.49 -11.58
C PHE A 132 7.26 -6.13 -12.62
N TYR A 133 8.38 -5.50 -12.97
CA TYR A 133 9.26 -6.03 -14.01
C TYR A 133 10.03 -7.27 -13.58
N ASN A 134 10.33 -7.47 -12.28
CA ASN A 134 10.86 -8.75 -11.82
C ASN A 134 9.84 -9.89 -12.01
N CYS A 135 8.55 -9.64 -11.79
CA CYS A 135 7.50 -10.62 -12.09
C CYS A 135 7.43 -10.92 -13.61
N ILE A 136 7.57 -9.90 -14.46
CA ILE A 136 7.60 -10.07 -15.93
C ILE A 136 8.83 -10.86 -16.38
N LEU A 137 10.02 -10.60 -15.81
CA LEU A 137 11.22 -11.38 -16.13
C LEU A 137 11.03 -12.86 -15.78
N ASN A 138 10.46 -13.15 -14.61
CA ASN A 138 10.16 -14.54 -14.23
C ASN A 138 9.14 -15.18 -15.19
N TYR A 139 8.16 -14.42 -15.67
CA TYR A 139 7.17 -14.89 -16.64
C TYR A 139 7.79 -15.25 -18.01
N HIS A 140 8.91 -14.65 -18.38
CA HIS A 140 9.69 -15.01 -19.58
C HIS A 140 10.88 -15.93 -19.30
N SER A 141 11.03 -16.40 -18.06
CA SER A 141 12.01 -17.42 -17.69
C SER A 141 11.49 -18.83 -18.00
N LEU A 142 12.27 -19.86 -17.65
CA LEU A 142 11.87 -21.26 -17.77
C LEU A 142 10.61 -21.61 -16.97
N GLU A 143 10.30 -20.85 -15.92
CA GLU A 143 9.13 -21.09 -15.07
C GLU A 143 7.81 -20.60 -15.71
N THR A 144 7.87 -19.69 -16.69
CA THR A 144 6.70 -19.20 -17.44
C THR A 144 5.54 -18.65 -16.58
N THR A 145 5.85 -18.13 -15.39
CA THR A 145 4.85 -17.61 -14.44
C THR A 145 5.30 -16.28 -13.85
N THR A 146 4.35 -15.40 -13.52
CA THR A 146 4.60 -14.21 -12.71
C THR A 146 4.72 -14.49 -11.22
N GLY A 147 4.51 -15.75 -10.79
CA GLY A 147 4.29 -16.11 -9.39
C GLY A 147 2.86 -15.84 -8.91
N ASN A 148 1.94 -15.47 -9.82
CA ASN A 148 0.54 -15.22 -9.54
C ASN A 148 -0.36 -15.77 -10.66
N ALA A 149 -1.07 -16.85 -10.35
CA ALA A 149 -1.93 -17.55 -11.31
C ALA A 149 -3.03 -16.66 -11.89
N GLU A 150 -3.54 -15.66 -11.14
CA GLU A 150 -4.55 -14.74 -11.67
C GLU A 150 -3.96 -13.82 -12.75
N TRP A 151 -2.70 -13.39 -12.59
CA TRP A 151 -2.02 -12.58 -13.60
C TRP A 151 -1.65 -13.40 -14.82
N ASP A 152 -1.16 -14.63 -14.62
CA ASP A 152 -0.80 -15.53 -15.72
C ASP A 152 -2.04 -15.85 -16.57
N ALA A 153 -3.16 -16.22 -15.94
CA ALA A 153 -4.43 -16.45 -16.64
C ALA A 153 -4.95 -15.19 -17.35
N PHE A 154 -4.79 -14.02 -16.73
CA PHE A 154 -5.12 -12.75 -17.37
C PHE A 154 -4.23 -12.45 -18.58
N PHE A 155 -2.93 -12.75 -18.52
CA PHE A 155 -1.99 -12.57 -19.63
C PHE A 155 -2.33 -13.48 -20.80
N GLU A 156 -2.62 -14.75 -20.56
CA GLU A 156 -3.10 -15.66 -21.60
C GLU A 156 -4.39 -15.14 -22.24
N LYS A 157 -5.39 -14.78 -21.43
CA LYS A 157 -6.65 -14.23 -21.93
C LYS A 157 -6.43 -12.96 -22.77
N LEU A 158 -5.53 -12.07 -22.35
CA LEU A 158 -5.22 -10.85 -23.08
C LEU A 158 -4.48 -11.14 -24.40
N LYS A 159 -3.60 -12.15 -24.43
CA LYS A 159 -2.95 -12.62 -25.67
C LYS A 159 -3.97 -13.18 -26.65
N GLU A 160 -4.84 -14.09 -26.18
CA GLU A 160 -5.89 -14.73 -26.98
C GLU A 160 -6.87 -13.73 -27.58
N SER A 161 -7.18 -12.65 -26.85
CA SER A 161 -8.09 -11.60 -27.32
C SER A 161 -7.45 -10.62 -28.32
N GLY A 162 -6.18 -10.81 -28.70
CA GLY A 162 -5.44 -9.83 -29.51
C GLY A 162 -5.16 -8.52 -28.78
N TYR A 163 -4.97 -8.57 -27.46
CA TYR A 163 -4.74 -7.41 -26.59
C TYR A 163 -5.89 -6.41 -26.61
N ASP A 164 -7.09 -6.87 -26.26
CA ASP A 164 -8.26 -6.00 -26.17
C ASP A 164 -8.18 -5.14 -24.90
N LYS A 165 -8.16 -3.82 -25.09
CA LYS A 165 -8.15 -2.84 -23.99
C LYS A 165 -9.37 -2.97 -23.09
N SER A 166 -10.50 -3.44 -23.63
CA SER A 166 -11.76 -3.59 -22.89
C SER A 166 -11.68 -4.65 -21.78
N LEU A 167 -10.67 -5.53 -21.81
CA LEU A 167 -10.41 -6.53 -20.77
C LEU A 167 -9.58 -5.99 -19.61
N VAL A 168 -8.88 -4.86 -19.81
CA VAL A 168 -7.93 -4.32 -18.82
C VAL A 168 -8.63 -3.29 -17.93
N PRO A 169 -8.64 -3.47 -16.59
CA PRO A 169 -9.20 -2.48 -15.67
C PRO A 169 -8.59 -1.09 -15.84
N CYS A 170 -9.45 -0.06 -15.95
CA CYS A 170 -8.99 1.32 -15.99
C CYS A 170 -8.25 1.69 -14.69
N ALA A 171 -7.06 2.27 -14.83
CA ALA A 171 -6.21 2.65 -13.70
C ALA A 171 -6.80 3.73 -12.78
N HIS A 172 -7.86 4.41 -13.23
CA HIS A 172 -8.40 5.60 -12.58
C HIS A 172 -9.85 5.44 -12.10
N PHE A 173 -10.61 4.48 -12.66
CA PHE A 173 -12.04 4.37 -12.38
C PHE A 173 -12.37 4.02 -10.92
N GLY A 174 -11.54 3.15 -10.32
CA GLY A 174 -11.67 2.77 -8.91
C GLY A 174 -11.22 3.86 -7.92
N THR A 175 -10.53 4.90 -8.39
CA THR A 175 -9.93 5.95 -7.56
C THR A 175 -10.98 6.98 -7.08
N LEU A 176 -10.60 7.85 -6.15
CA LEU A 176 -11.50 8.88 -5.62
C LEU A 176 -12.05 9.82 -6.70
N THR A 177 -11.23 10.14 -7.70
CA THR A 177 -11.61 11.04 -8.80
C THR A 177 -12.48 10.36 -9.85
N GLY A 178 -12.47 9.02 -9.91
CA GLY A 178 -13.07 8.26 -11.00
C GLY A 178 -12.34 8.44 -12.33
N CYS A 179 -12.92 7.91 -13.41
CA CYS A 179 -12.44 8.13 -14.77
C CYS A 179 -13.16 9.35 -15.37
N MET A 180 -12.39 10.34 -15.81
CA MET A 180 -12.91 11.59 -16.37
C MET A 180 -13.04 11.58 -17.90
N ASP A 181 -12.94 10.41 -18.52
CA ASP A 181 -13.05 10.25 -19.97
C ASP A 181 -14.15 9.24 -20.30
N ILE A 182 -15.22 9.72 -20.94
CA ILE A 182 -16.34 8.88 -21.35
C ILE A 182 -15.94 7.84 -22.40
N ASP A 183 -14.96 8.19 -23.25
CA ASP A 183 -14.44 7.37 -24.34
C ASP A 183 -13.26 6.50 -23.90
N CYS A 184 -13.02 6.37 -22.59
CA CYS A 184 -11.94 5.55 -22.07
C CYS A 184 -12.11 4.10 -22.58
N PRO A 185 -11.10 3.52 -23.25
CA PRO A 185 -11.21 2.21 -23.89
C PRO A 185 -11.04 1.04 -22.90
N PHE A 186 -10.81 1.33 -21.62
CA PHE A 186 -10.51 0.36 -20.58
C PHE A 186 -11.76 -0.08 -19.82
N LEU A 187 -11.66 -1.22 -19.14
CA LEU A 187 -12.77 -1.80 -18.37
C LEU A 187 -13.18 -0.91 -17.21
N HIS A 188 -14.48 -0.65 -17.12
CA HIS A 188 -15.14 0.11 -16.06
C HIS A 188 -16.21 -0.74 -15.39
N ASP A 189 -15.79 -1.80 -14.71
CA ASP A 189 -16.67 -2.71 -13.96
C ASP A 189 -16.86 -2.22 -12.52
N GLU A 190 -17.99 -1.53 -12.28
CA GLU A 190 -18.32 -0.98 -10.98
C GLU A 190 -18.40 -2.03 -9.88
N GLU A 191 -18.98 -3.20 -10.15
CA GLU A 191 -19.16 -4.26 -9.16
C GLU A 191 -17.80 -4.80 -8.71
N MET A 192 -16.92 -5.12 -9.67
CA MET A 192 -15.56 -5.57 -9.40
C MET A 192 -14.80 -4.55 -8.54
N PHE A 193 -14.85 -3.25 -8.87
CA PHE A 193 -14.13 -2.24 -8.11
C PHE A 193 -14.76 -1.96 -6.73
N ARG A 194 -16.09 -2.08 -6.57
CA ARG A 194 -16.76 -2.00 -5.27
C ARG A 194 -16.37 -3.18 -4.39
N GLU A 195 -16.36 -4.40 -4.92
CA GLU A 195 -15.98 -5.61 -4.18
C GLU A 195 -14.52 -5.53 -3.71
N ARG A 196 -13.59 -5.18 -4.61
CA ARG A 196 -12.17 -4.98 -4.26
C ARG A 196 -12.00 -3.94 -3.15
N ARG A 197 -12.68 -2.80 -3.27
CA ARG A 197 -12.62 -1.77 -2.23
C ARG A 197 -13.17 -2.28 -0.90
N ASN A 198 -14.27 -3.01 -0.91
CA ASN A 198 -14.84 -3.60 0.30
C ASN A 198 -13.88 -4.59 0.96
N LYS A 199 -13.16 -5.41 0.18
CA LYS A 199 -12.09 -6.28 0.67
C LYS A 199 -10.96 -5.48 1.32
N ILE A 200 -10.45 -4.44 0.67
CA ILE A 200 -9.42 -3.55 1.24
C ILE A 200 -9.89 -2.94 2.56
N LEU A 201 -11.11 -2.40 2.59
CA LEU A 201 -11.67 -1.81 3.80
C LEU A 201 -11.90 -2.85 4.91
N ALA A 202 -12.26 -4.08 4.58
CA ALA A 202 -12.38 -5.16 5.54
C ALA A 202 -11.00 -5.53 6.12
N SER A 203 -9.98 -5.72 5.28
CA SER A 203 -8.61 -6.01 5.71
C SER A 203 -8.03 -4.88 6.57
N ARG A 204 -8.23 -3.62 6.18
CA ARG A 204 -7.79 -2.47 6.98
C ARG A 204 -8.51 -2.37 8.31
N ARG A 205 -9.82 -2.61 8.34
CA ARG A 205 -10.57 -2.68 9.59
C ARG A 205 -9.98 -3.75 10.49
N LYS A 206 -9.74 -4.96 9.97
CA LYS A 206 -9.09 -6.05 10.71
C LYS A 206 -7.73 -5.65 11.29
N ALA A 207 -6.84 -5.07 10.48
CA ALA A 207 -5.50 -4.65 10.91
C ALA A 207 -5.53 -3.53 11.97
N LEU A 208 -6.41 -2.54 11.83
CA LEU A 208 -6.54 -1.45 12.81
C LEU A 208 -7.10 -1.90 14.15
N PHE A 209 -7.88 -2.97 14.12
CA PHE A 209 -8.37 -3.62 15.32
C PHE A 209 -7.27 -4.42 16.03
N GLU A 210 -6.12 -4.69 15.40
CA GLU A 210 -5.01 -5.37 16.05
C GLU A 210 -4.18 -4.40 16.91
N PRO A 211 -3.95 -4.71 18.20
CA PRO A 211 -3.08 -3.90 19.04
C PRO A 211 -1.65 -3.86 18.49
N THR A 212 -1.09 -2.65 18.35
CA THR A 212 0.34 -2.48 18.03
C THR A 212 1.22 -3.07 19.14
N PRO A 213 2.46 -3.49 18.85
CA PRO A 213 3.40 -3.98 19.89
C PRO A 213 3.57 -2.99 21.05
N LYS A 214 3.67 -1.69 20.74
CA LYS A 214 3.74 -0.60 21.73
C LYS A 214 2.48 -0.56 22.62
N GLN A 215 1.29 -0.72 22.04
CA GLN A 215 0.03 -0.79 22.79
C GLN A 215 -0.03 -2.00 23.73
N ARG A 216 0.36 -3.17 23.22
CA ARG A 216 0.42 -4.41 24.03
C ARG A 216 1.37 -4.26 25.21
N PHE A 217 2.58 -3.75 24.96
CA PHE A 217 3.59 -3.54 25.98
C PHE A 217 3.15 -2.54 27.06
N GLN A 218 2.64 -1.37 26.67
CA GLN A 218 2.16 -0.37 27.63
C GLN A 218 0.98 -0.89 28.46
N HIS A 219 0.08 -1.67 27.87
CA HIS A 219 -1.02 -2.29 28.60
C HIS A 219 -0.52 -3.33 29.61
N MET A 220 0.44 -4.16 29.20
CA MET A 220 1.10 -5.14 30.08
C MET A 220 1.77 -4.45 31.27
N GLN A 221 2.56 -3.40 31.02
CA GLN A 221 3.19 -2.59 32.08
C GLN A 221 2.17 -1.99 33.06
N LYS A 222 1.08 -1.40 32.55
CA LYS A 222 0.02 -0.83 33.41
C LYS A 222 -0.66 -1.90 34.26
N THR A 223 -0.93 -3.07 33.67
CA THR A 223 -1.54 -4.21 34.38
C THR A 223 -0.61 -4.75 35.47
N TYR A 224 0.70 -4.80 35.20
CA TYR A 224 1.70 -5.22 36.19
C TYR A 224 1.79 -4.23 37.35
N LYS A 225 1.87 -2.93 37.05
CA LYS A 225 1.91 -1.85 38.06
C LYS A 225 0.65 -1.81 38.92
N SER A 226 -0.54 -2.07 38.35
CA SER A 226 -1.79 -2.08 39.12
C SER A 226 -1.97 -3.32 39.98
N LYS A 227 -1.36 -4.46 39.61
CA LYS A 227 -1.32 -5.69 40.42
C LYS A 227 -0.31 -5.60 41.56
N LYS A 228 0.78 -4.83 41.39
CA LYS A 228 1.62 -4.36 42.50
C LYS A 228 0.85 -3.31 43.35
N LYS A 229 -0.18 -3.74 44.06
CA LYS A 229 -0.44 -3.16 45.38
C LYS A 229 0.72 -3.57 46.29
N PRO A 230 1.14 -2.73 47.25
CA PRO A 230 2.38 -2.92 47.99
C PRO A 230 2.24 -4.10 48.96
N SER A 231 2.47 -5.32 48.48
CA SER A 231 2.93 -6.38 49.36
C SER A 231 4.35 -6.00 49.76
N ARG A 232 4.52 -5.82 51.06
CA ARG A 232 5.58 -5.07 51.74
C ARG A 232 6.95 -5.76 51.75
N ASN A 233 7.29 -6.56 50.74
CA ASN A 233 8.56 -7.29 50.66
C ASN A 233 9.22 -7.07 49.28
N GLU A 234 10.11 -6.08 49.21
CA GLU A 234 10.84 -5.66 48.00
C GLU A 234 11.93 -6.62 47.52
N SER A 235 12.26 -7.69 48.25
CA SER A 235 13.39 -8.58 47.91
C SER A 235 13.17 -9.60 46.79
N ALA A 236 11.97 -9.71 46.20
CA ALA A 236 11.69 -10.72 45.18
C ALA A 236 11.94 -10.27 43.73
N LEU A 237 12.41 -9.04 43.48
CA LEU A 237 12.37 -8.45 42.13
C LEU A 237 13.59 -8.69 41.23
N VAL A 238 14.67 -9.29 41.74
CA VAL A 238 15.91 -9.46 40.97
C VAL A 238 16.01 -10.85 40.31
N ALA A 239 15.16 -11.81 40.69
CA ALA A 239 15.30 -13.20 40.24
C ALA A 239 14.54 -13.58 38.94
N THR A 240 13.71 -12.70 38.36
CA THR A 240 12.86 -13.07 37.20
C THR A 240 13.25 -12.41 35.87
N LEU A 241 14.45 -11.84 35.78
CA LEU A 241 14.98 -11.28 34.51
C LEU A 241 16.10 -12.14 33.88
N ASP A 242 16.60 -13.16 34.60
CA ASP A 242 17.66 -14.07 34.10
C ASP A 242 17.12 -15.34 33.39
N ASP A 243 15.81 -15.64 33.47
CA ASP A 243 15.23 -16.87 32.89
C ASP A 243 14.62 -16.68 31.49
N LEU A 244 15.09 -15.71 30.70
CA LEU A 244 14.62 -15.52 29.31
C LEU A 244 15.50 -16.18 28.24
N ASP A 245 16.44 -17.05 28.63
CA ASP A 245 17.37 -17.75 27.72
C ASP A 245 17.35 -19.31 27.88
N GLY A 246 16.20 -19.92 28.17
CA GLY A 246 16.03 -21.39 28.12
C GLY A 246 14.86 -21.77 27.22
N ASP A 247 15.11 -22.26 26.01
CA ASP A 247 15.26 -23.69 25.65
C ASP A 247 13.90 -24.37 25.42
N ASP A 248 13.73 -24.86 24.19
CA ASP A 248 12.52 -25.46 23.65
C ASP A 248 12.25 -26.81 24.30
N GLY A 249 11.42 -26.85 25.34
CA GLY A 249 11.11 -28.13 25.98
C GLY A 249 9.92 -28.10 26.92
N ASP A 250 8.85 -28.76 26.49
CA ASP A 250 7.79 -29.38 27.28
C ASP A 250 6.51 -28.56 27.55
N GLU A 251 5.43 -29.03 26.93
CA GLU A 251 4.05 -28.60 27.14
C GLU A 251 3.50 -29.19 28.45
N THR A 252 4.03 -28.77 29.59
CA THR A 252 3.32 -28.96 30.85
C THR A 252 2.35 -27.81 31.06
N ASP A 253 1.05 -28.14 31.06
CA ASP A 253 -0.07 -27.28 31.40
C ASP A 253 0.02 -26.75 32.85
N ASP A 254 0.96 -25.84 33.11
CA ASP A 254 1.02 -25.10 34.37
C ASP A 254 -0.07 -24.02 34.38
N GLU A 255 -1.21 -24.38 34.98
CA GLU A 255 -2.40 -23.54 35.16
C GLU A 255 -2.19 -22.37 36.15
N GLU A 256 -1.09 -22.33 36.92
CA GLU A 256 -1.01 -21.47 38.12
C GLU A 256 -0.31 -20.11 37.93
N THR A 257 0.38 -19.85 36.82
CA THR A 257 1.05 -18.55 36.56
C THR A 257 0.43 -17.74 35.42
N LYS A 258 -0.70 -18.19 34.85
CA LYS A 258 -1.45 -17.40 33.86
C LYS A 258 -2.13 -16.22 34.55
N ILE A 259 -1.37 -15.14 34.77
CA ILE A 259 -1.88 -13.79 35.00
C ILE A 259 -2.96 -13.57 33.93
N LYS A 260 -4.24 -13.72 34.31
CA LYS A 260 -5.40 -13.46 33.45
C LYS A 260 -5.46 -11.95 33.18
N VAL A 261 -4.52 -11.45 32.38
CA VAL A 261 -4.61 -10.12 31.79
C VAL A 261 -5.88 -10.16 30.95
N PRO A 262 -6.86 -9.27 31.21
CA PRO A 262 -8.04 -9.20 30.35
C PRO A 262 -7.55 -9.12 28.91
N ARG A 263 -7.97 -10.07 28.07
CA ARG A 263 -7.62 -10.06 26.63
C ARG A 263 -8.22 -8.79 26.04
N VAL A 264 -7.41 -7.72 25.97
CA VAL A 264 -7.78 -6.50 25.26
C VAL A 264 -7.77 -6.87 23.79
N ARG A 265 -8.96 -6.94 23.19
CA ARG A 265 -9.07 -7.21 21.76
C ARG A 265 -8.58 -6.02 20.95
N HIS A 266 -8.95 -4.80 21.35
CA HIS A 266 -8.72 -3.58 20.55
C HIS A 266 -8.28 -2.40 21.42
N PHE A 267 -7.54 -1.46 20.82
CA PHE A 267 -7.24 -0.16 21.42
C PHE A 267 -7.86 0.95 20.57
N CYS A 268 -8.15 2.09 21.17
CA CYS A 268 -8.35 3.31 20.40
C CYS A 268 -7.09 3.55 19.57
N ALA A 269 -7.22 3.63 18.25
CA ALA A 269 -6.05 3.76 17.41
C ALA A 269 -5.55 5.21 17.24
N ASN A 270 -6.14 6.18 17.96
CA ASN A 270 -5.36 7.38 18.33
C ASN A 270 -4.27 6.91 19.30
N MET A 271 -3.03 6.92 18.80
CA MET A 271 -1.83 6.45 19.50
C MET A 271 -1.53 7.21 20.80
N GLU A 272 -2.12 8.38 21.01
CA GLU A 272 -2.01 9.13 22.26
C GLU A 272 -3.09 8.72 23.28
N CYS A 273 -4.26 8.29 22.82
CA CYS A 273 -5.39 7.96 23.68
C CYS A 273 -5.21 6.61 24.38
N MET A 274 -4.79 5.59 23.64
CA MET A 274 -4.43 4.26 24.16
C MET A 274 -5.51 3.60 25.02
N LYS A 275 -6.78 4.00 24.85
CA LYS A 275 -7.90 3.45 25.62
C LYS A 275 -8.21 2.02 25.13
N PRO A 276 -8.12 0.99 25.99
CA PRO A 276 -8.52 -0.35 25.60
C PRO A 276 -10.04 -0.41 25.39
N TRP A 277 -10.47 -1.11 24.35
CA TRP A 277 -11.86 -1.50 24.12
C TRP A 277 -12.08 -2.90 24.68
N LEU A 278 -12.91 -2.98 25.71
CA LEU A 278 -13.22 -4.22 26.41
C LEU A 278 -14.44 -4.90 25.76
N ARG A 279 -14.44 -6.24 25.82
CA ARG A 279 -15.27 -7.26 25.14
C ARG A 279 -16.81 -7.07 25.13
N LYS A 280 -17.38 -6.04 25.78
CA LYS A 280 -18.83 -5.89 25.97
C LYS A 280 -19.54 -4.97 24.97
N GLN A 281 -18.86 -4.42 23.97
CA GLN A 281 -19.50 -3.63 22.91
C GLN A 281 -19.65 -4.50 21.66
N ASN A 282 -20.90 -4.79 21.31
CA ASN A 282 -21.36 -5.80 20.35
C ASN A 282 -20.68 -5.77 18.97
N ASP A 283 -20.68 -6.94 18.33
CA ASP A 283 -20.02 -7.36 17.08
C ASP A 283 -20.35 -6.58 15.79
N VAL A 284 -20.98 -5.40 15.88
CA VAL A 284 -21.22 -4.56 14.70
C VAL A 284 -20.12 -3.52 14.62
N ALA A 285 -19.17 -3.75 13.71
CA ALA A 285 -18.04 -2.89 13.36
C ALA A 285 -18.47 -1.54 12.75
N VAL A 286 -19.37 -0.81 13.42
CA VAL A 286 -19.70 0.57 13.12
C VAL A 286 -18.65 1.45 13.77
N LEU A 287 -18.15 2.40 13.00
CA LEU A 287 -17.10 3.36 13.36
C LEU A 287 -17.54 4.19 14.59
N GLN A 288 -17.32 3.69 15.81
CA GLN A 288 -17.67 4.44 17.02
C GLN A 288 -16.58 5.45 17.37
N LYS A 289 -17.00 6.65 17.75
CA LYS A 289 -16.11 7.65 18.35
C LYS A 289 -15.50 7.06 19.63
N CYS A 290 -14.20 7.23 19.82
CA CYS A 290 -13.60 6.85 21.08
C CYS A 290 -14.19 7.71 22.20
N ALA A 291 -14.88 7.11 23.17
CA ALA A 291 -15.49 7.86 24.27
C ALA A 291 -14.51 8.67 25.15
N ARG A 292 -13.18 8.49 25.00
CA ARG A 292 -12.16 9.29 25.71
C ARG A 292 -11.65 10.46 24.89
N CYS A 293 -11.15 10.22 23.68
CA CYS A 293 -10.55 11.27 22.86
C CYS A 293 -11.47 11.79 21.75
N GLN A 294 -12.70 11.26 21.64
CA GLN A 294 -13.69 11.55 20.59
C GLN A 294 -13.21 11.29 19.16
N TRP A 295 -12.01 10.76 19.00
CA TRP A 295 -11.41 10.43 17.72
C TRP A 295 -12.21 9.31 17.06
N THR A 296 -12.60 9.54 15.80
CA THR A 296 -13.38 8.58 15.01
C THR A 296 -12.42 7.91 14.05
N PHE A 297 -12.33 6.58 14.09
CA PHE A 297 -11.56 5.85 13.11
C PHE A 297 -12.33 5.84 11.79
N TYR A 298 -11.68 6.28 10.71
CA TYR A 298 -12.24 6.57 9.39
C TYR A 298 -13.16 7.78 9.29
N CYS A 299 -12.69 8.74 8.48
CA CYS A 299 -13.57 9.63 7.75
C CYS A 299 -14.50 8.75 6.87
N SER A 300 -15.75 8.54 7.29
CA SER A 300 -16.80 8.35 6.31
C SER A 300 -16.73 9.57 5.39
N VAL A 301 -16.83 9.42 4.08
CA VAL A 301 -16.70 10.55 3.11
C VAL A 301 -17.53 11.77 3.53
N ARG A 302 -18.64 11.57 4.28
CA ARG A 302 -19.39 12.62 4.99
C ARG A 302 -18.54 13.55 5.85
N SER A 303 -17.65 13.02 6.69
CA SER A 303 -16.88 13.78 7.69
C SER A 303 -15.73 14.61 7.10
N CYS A 304 -15.27 14.32 5.88
CA CYS A 304 -14.21 15.07 5.22
C CYS A 304 -14.76 16.25 4.40
N LEU A 305 -16.06 16.23 4.08
CA LEU A 305 -16.71 17.29 3.32
C LEU A 305 -17.17 18.45 4.21
N ASP A 306 -17.44 18.20 5.50
CA ASP A 306 -17.87 19.24 6.45
C ASP A 306 -16.74 20.22 6.84
N PHE A 307 -15.48 19.87 6.59
CA PHE A 307 -14.34 20.79 6.78
C PHE A 307 -14.04 21.67 5.55
N GLY A 308 -14.74 21.48 4.43
CA GLY A 308 -14.51 22.20 3.17
C GLY A 308 -15.21 23.56 3.03
N LEU A 309 -15.83 24.09 4.08
CA LEU A 309 -16.54 25.38 4.06
C LEU A 309 -15.84 26.52 4.81
N LEU A 310 -14.61 26.31 5.31
CA LEU A 310 -13.79 27.41 5.80
C LEU A 310 -12.84 27.89 4.69
N SER A 311 -12.98 29.18 4.40
CA SER A 311 -12.41 29.93 3.28
C SER A 311 -10.97 29.59 2.90
N VAL A 312 -10.77 29.32 1.60
CA VAL A 312 -9.47 29.31 0.93
C VAL A 312 -8.94 30.74 0.85
N THR A 313 -8.23 31.18 1.90
CA THR A 313 -7.25 32.26 1.82
C THR A 313 -6.08 31.94 2.74
N SER A 314 -5.30 30.92 2.40
CA SER A 314 -3.85 30.90 2.63
C SER A 314 -3.28 29.63 2.01
N ARG A 315 -2.20 29.81 1.24
CA ARG A 315 -1.36 28.73 0.74
C ARG A 315 -0.78 27.98 1.95
N THR A 316 -1.22 26.75 2.16
CA THR A 316 -0.42 25.70 2.78
C THR A 316 -0.92 24.38 2.22
N GLU A 317 -0.02 23.60 1.65
CA GLU A 317 -0.26 22.26 1.15
C GLU A 317 -0.71 21.36 2.32
N LEU A 318 -2.01 21.26 2.52
CA LEU A 318 -2.60 20.21 3.34
C LEU A 318 -2.68 18.96 2.48
N SER A 319 -1.59 18.19 2.49
CA SER A 319 -1.62 16.79 2.11
C SER A 319 -2.64 16.08 3.02
N ILE A 320 -3.71 15.54 2.43
CA ILE A 320 -4.60 14.60 3.10
C ILE A 320 -3.92 13.22 3.05
N ASP A 321 -2.79 13.10 3.73
CA ASP A 321 -2.17 11.83 4.08
C ASP A 321 -2.72 11.39 5.44
N CYS A 322 -3.92 10.79 5.42
CA CYS A 322 -4.43 10.06 6.58
C CYS A 322 -3.80 8.66 6.61
N LEU A 323 -2.53 8.59 6.99
CA LEU A 323 -1.80 7.58 7.79
C LEU A 323 -0.29 7.81 7.58
N PRO A 324 0.55 7.84 8.64
CA PRO A 324 1.99 7.87 8.46
C PRO A 324 2.47 6.54 7.91
N GLU A 325 3.13 6.57 6.73
CA GLU A 325 4.04 5.50 6.32
C GLU A 325 5.10 5.32 7.40
N THR A 326 5.20 4.12 7.95
CA THR A 326 6.23 3.76 8.92
C THR A 326 7.56 3.73 8.18
N ARG A 327 8.31 4.84 8.23
CA ARG A 327 9.72 4.83 7.86
C ARG A 327 10.47 3.94 8.85
N LEU A 328 10.93 2.79 8.37
CA LEU A 328 11.98 2.01 9.03
C LEU A 328 13.23 2.91 9.10
N ALA A 329 13.58 3.34 10.31
CA ALA A 329 14.80 4.11 10.55
C ALA A 329 16.01 3.17 10.41
N SER A 330 16.78 3.32 9.33
CA SER A 330 18.12 2.78 9.24
C SER A 330 19.03 3.59 10.18
N SER A 331 19.65 2.89 11.12
CA SER A 331 20.64 3.43 12.05
C SER A 331 21.86 3.93 11.27
N GLN A 332 22.10 5.24 11.25
CA GLN A 332 23.40 5.79 10.87
C GLN A 332 24.22 6.01 12.14
N VAL A 333 25.29 5.21 12.24
CA VAL A 333 26.37 5.37 13.20
C VAL A 333 27.13 6.65 12.84
N GLY A 334 27.00 7.68 13.68
CA GLY A 334 27.77 8.91 13.57
C GLY A 334 29.21 8.72 14.02
N LEU A 335 30.15 8.70 13.07
CA LEU A 335 31.57 8.89 13.34
C LEU A 335 31.83 10.39 13.52
N ARG A 336 32.21 10.77 14.74
CA ARG A 336 32.78 12.08 15.06
C ARG A 336 34.16 12.19 14.42
N THR A 337 34.38 13.17 13.55
CA THR A 337 35.72 13.67 13.26
C THR A 337 35.91 14.99 13.98
N SER A 338 36.89 14.98 14.87
CA SER A 338 37.43 16.13 15.59
C SER A 338 38.11 17.09 14.61
N GLY A 339 37.91 18.38 14.85
CA GLY A 339 38.58 19.46 14.13
C GLY A 339 40.10 19.46 14.34
N GLY A 340 40.78 19.97 13.33
CA GLY A 340 42.16 20.39 13.37
C GLY A 340 42.28 21.66 12.53
N ASP A 341 42.58 22.76 13.21
CA ASP A 341 43.02 24.02 12.64
C ASP A 341 44.21 23.81 11.69
N HIS A 342 44.30 24.58 10.61
CA HIS A 342 45.56 25.18 10.18
C HIS A 342 45.33 26.38 9.25
N CYS A 343 46.09 27.44 9.55
CA CYS A 343 46.21 28.70 8.84
C CYS A 343 46.83 28.53 7.45
N GLU A 344 46.33 29.27 6.47
CA GLU A 344 47.01 30.41 5.81
C GLU A 344 45.98 31.28 5.07
#